data_AF-A0A0N8HKQ8-F1
#
_entry.id   AF-A0A0N8HKQ8-F1
#
_cell.length_a   1.000
_cell.length_b   1.000
_cell.length_c   1.000
_cell.angle_alpha   90.00
_cell.angle_beta   90.00
_cell.angle_gamma   90.00
#
_symmetry.space_group_name_H-M   'P 1'
#
loop_
_entity.id
_entity.type
_entity.pdbx_description
1 polymer ?
#
loop_
_entity_poly.entity_id
_entity_poly.type
_entity_poly.pdbx_seq_one_letter_code
_entity_poly.pdbx_strand_id
1 'polypeptide(L)'
;MKSQTIAAVEPQTKTALIAEGGGQRGIFTAGVLDAWLENNYDPFDLFIGTSAGSQNLTSYLARQKGYAKRLIRGLSRHKRFFQLGRGLFGKSIVDLDWYFDKTKEVNRALDFKTATQNLGNRELLITTTNAADRKPYYLSPNGEDTQWLALLKASSALPFLYKDGVNLTPWLTTKAANDAIIQSSNTDLVHDMYLDGGLAAPLPVKEAYNRGARDIVVIRTVDENFQVQSEWVNKLKSLVCVSGYCPKTIDYLVQHEQAYQDELDFIANPPSDARITQIFAGDKLRSKLLGSTDSDLRYDHKLGLAAGRAFLQQQLLN
;
A
#
# COMPACT_ATOMS: atom_id res chain seq x y z
N MET A 1 -48.55 -31.20 5.01
CA MET A 1 -47.70 -29.99 5.01
C MET A 1 -46.36 -30.35 4.37
N LYS A 2 -46.07 -29.85 3.17
CA LYS A 2 -44.76 -30.03 2.55
C LYS A 2 -43.82 -29.00 3.17
N SER A 3 -42.80 -29.47 3.88
CA SER A 3 -41.75 -28.63 4.44
C SER A 3 -40.99 -27.98 3.29
N GLN A 4 -41.07 -26.65 3.17
CA GLN A 4 -40.23 -25.87 2.26
C GLN A 4 -38.86 -25.73 2.91
N THR A 5 -37.89 -26.49 2.39
CA THR A 5 -36.48 -26.29 2.72
C THR A 5 -36.06 -24.96 2.12
N ILE A 6 -35.85 -23.95 2.97
CA ILE A 6 -35.25 -22.67 2.57
C ILE A 6 -33.83 -23.00 2.09
N ALA A 7 -33.57 -22.81 0.80
CA ALA A 7 -32.21 -22.92 0.26
C ALA A 7 -31.31 -21.93 1.03
N ALA A 8 -30.24 -22.43 1.64
CA ALA A 8 -29.24 -21.58 2.25
C ALA A 8 -28.69 -20.67 1.14
N VAL A 9 -28.82 -19.35 1.32
CA VAL A 9 -28.16 -18.37 0.47
C VAL A 9 -26.66 -18.60 0.65
N GLU A 10 -25.98 -19.09 -0.37
CA GLU A 10 -24.52 -19.17 -0.32
C GLU A 10 -23.98 -17.75 -0.07
N PRO A 11 -23.10 -17.56 0.93
CA PRO A 11 -22.57 -16.25 1.23
C PRO A 11 -21.81 -15.73 0.01
N GLN A 12 -22.16 -14.51 -0.43
CA GLN A 12 -21.48 -13.83 -1.52
C GLN A 12 -19.96 -13.80 -1.24
N THR A 13 -19.18 -14.28 -2.20
CA THR A 13 -17.72 -14.36 -2.12
C THR A 13 -17.13 -12.96 -1.95
N LYS A 14 -16.50 -12.68 -0.80
CA LYS A 14 -15.87 -11.37 -0.52
C LYS A 14 -14.70 -11.15 -1.48
N THR A 15 -14.72 -10.05 -2.21
CA THR A 15 -13.70 -9.70 -3.22
C THR A 15 -12.77 -8.62 -2.67
N ALA A 16 -11.45 -8.83 -2.76
CA ALA A 16 -10.45 -7.89 -2.26
C ALA A 16 -9.59 -7.30 -3.37
N LEU A 17 -9.20 -6.04 -3.22
CA LEU A 17 -8.21 -5.34 -4.03
C LEU A 17 -7.00 -4.97 -3.19
N ILE A 18 -5.84 -5.49 -3.56
CA ILE A 18 -4.56 -5.22 -2.94
C ILE A 18 -3.71 -4.34 -3.86
N ALA A 19 -3.19 -3.24 -3.33
CA ALA A 19 -2.29 -2.36 -4.07
C ALA A 19 -0.93 -2.27 -3.36
N GLU A 20 0.11 -2.77 -4.04
CA GLU A 20 1.48 -2.75 -3.55
C GLU A 20 2.02 -1.31 -3.42
N GLY A 21 2.92 -1.12 -2.44
CA GLY A 21 3.78 0.06 -2.37
C GLY A 21 4.83 0.10 -3.50
N GLY A 22 5.62 1.17 -3.54
CA GLY A 22 6.68 1.31 -4.54
C GLY A 22 7.09 2.74 -4.90
N GLY A 23 6.64 3.74 -4.12
CA GLY A 23 6.92 5.15 -4.39
C GLY A 23 6.41 5.55 -5.78
N GLN A 24 7.31 6.07 -6.62
CA GLN A 24 6.93 6.49 -7.97
C GLN A 24 6.54 5.32 -8.90
N ARG A 25 6.88 4.06 -8.57
CA ARG A 25 6.37 2.89 -9.30
C ARG A 25 4.86 2.69 -9.17
N GLY A 26 4.24 3.27 -8.15
CA GLY A 26 2.78 3.34 -8.01
C GLY A 26 2.09 4.07 -9.17
N ILE A 27 2.83 4.67 -10.10
CA ILE A 27 2.31 5.22 -11.36
C ILE A 27 1.70 4.13 -12.26
N PHE A 28 2.22 2.89 -12.18
CA PHE A 28 1.64 1.74 -12.87
C PHE A 28 0.25 1.43 -12.29
N THR A 29 0.15 1.32 -10.96
CA THR A 29 -1.12 1.14 -10.24
C THR A 29 -2.12 2.25 -10.59
N ALA A 30 -1.66 3.50 -10.66
CA ALA A 30 -2.51 4.62 -11.09
C ALA A 30 -3.09 4.39 -12.50
N GLY A 31 -2.31 3.83 -13.42
CA GLY A 31 -2.77 3.47 -14.76
C GLY A 31 -3.82 2.36 -14.75
N VAL A 32 -3.62 1.31 -13.95
CA VAL A 32 -4.60 0.21 -13.81
C VAL A 32 -5.93 0.74 -13.29
N LEU A 33 -5.91 1.52 -12.20
CA LEU A 33 -7.11 2.06 -11.58
C LEU A 33 -7.78 3.13 -12.46
N ASP A 34 -7.02 3.93 -13.20
CA ASP A 34 -7.57 4.88 -14.17
C ASP A 34 -8.37 4.14 -15.27
N ALA A 35 -7.87 3.00 -15.76
CA ALA A 35 -8.59 2.17 -16.73
C ALA A 35 -9.89 1.58 -16.16
N TRP A 36 -9.90 1.22 -14.87
CA TRP A 36 -11.10 0.72 -14.20
C TRP A 36 -12.13 1.82 -13.96
N LEU A 37 -11.69 3.02 -13.58
CA LEU A 37 -12.57 4.20 -13.50
C LEU A 37 -13.18 4.57 -14.86
N GLU A 38 -12.45 4.40 -15.96
CA GLU A 38 -12.98 4.60 -17.33
C GLU A 38 -14.13 3.65 -17.67
N ASN A 39 -14.21 2.50 -17.00
CA ASN A 39 -15.21 1.46 -17.26
C ASN A 39 -16.17 1.26 -16.08
N ASN A 40 -16.19 2.16 -15.09
CA ASN A 40 -16.98 2.05 -13.87
C ASN A 40 -16.84 0.69 -13.15
N TYR A 41 -15.68 0.05 -13.27
CA TYR A 41 -15.39 -1.21 -12.61
C TYR A 41 -15.00 -0.92 -11.16
N ASP A 42 -15.71 -1.50 -10.19
CA ASP A 42 -15.39 -1.44 -8.75
C ASP A 42 -16.20 -2.49 -7.94
N PRO A 43 -15.95 -3.81 -8.13
CA PRO A 43 -16.71 -4.87 -7.48
C PRO A 43 -16.17 -5.28 -6.09
N PHE A 44 -15.21 -4.53 -5.54
CA PHE A 44 -14.44 -4.96 -4.37
C PHE A 44 -15.17 -4.62 -3.06
N ASP A 45 -15.07 -5.49 -2.06
CA ASP A 45 -15.58 -5.33 -0.70
C ASP A 45 -14.49 -4.90 0.30
N LEU A 46 -13.23 -5.23 -0.01
CA LEU A 46 -12.06 -4.98 0.82
C LEU A 46 -10.94 -4.38 -0.01
N PHE A 47 -10.36 -3.29 0.48
CA PHE A 47 -9.23 -2.61 -0.10
C PHE A 47 -8.07 -2.66 0.89
N ILE A 48 -6.90 -3.15 0.48
CA ILE A 48 -5.69 -3.06 1.31
C ILE A 48 -4.58 -2.40 0.49
N GLY A 49 -4.10 -1.27 0.97
CA GLY A 49 -3.05 -0.51 0.29
C GLY A 49 -1.85 -0.31 1.19
N THR A 50 -0.67 -0.40 0.59
CA THR A 50 0.59 -0.07 1.25
C THR A 50 1.26 1.13 0.56
N SER A 51 1.62 2.18 1.30
CA SER A 51 2.36 3.34 0.78
C SER A 51 1.67 4.00 -0.42
N ALA A 52 2.35 4.10 -1.57
CA ALA A 52 1.77 4.56 -2.83
C ALA A 52 0.51 3.79 -3.25
N GLY A 53 0.37 2.51 -2.85
CA GLY A 53 -0.83 1.71 -3.03
C GLY A 53 -2.04 2.29 -2.28
N SER A 54 -1.87 2.65 -1.01
CA SER A 54 -2.95 3.28 -0.20
C SER A 54 -3.43 4.60 -0.82
N GLN A 55 -2.49 5.41 -1.34
CA GLN A 55 -2.80 6.67 -2.00
C GLN A 55 -3.59 6.44 -3.30
N ASN A 56 -3.17 5.45 -4.10
CA ASN A 56 -3.87 5.05 -5.33
C ASN A 56 -5.30 4.57 -5.04
N LEU A 57 -5.47 3.66 -4.07
CA LEU A 57 -6.79 3.16 -3.68
C LEU A 57 -7.70 4.27 -3.16
N THR A 58 -7.17 5.21 -2.37
CA THR A 58 -7.95 6.36 -1.90
C THR A 58 -8.41 7.23 -3.09
N SER A 59 -7.55 7.49 -4.07
CA SER A 59 -7.95 8.27 -5.26
C SER A 59 -8.95 7.54 -6.16
N TYR A 60 -8.91 6.21 -6.17
CA TYR A 60 -9.86 5.37 -6.88
C TYR A 60 -11.24 5.37 -6.21
N LEU A 61 -11.29 5.24 -4.88
CA LEU A 61 -12.52 5.41 -4.09
C LEU A 61 -13.09 6.83 -4.24
N ALA A 62 -12.23 7.85 -4.33
CA ALA A 62 -12.62 9.23 -4.61
C ALA A 62 -13.14 9.45 -6.05
N ARG A 63 -13.09 8.43 -6.93
CA ARG A 63 -13.42 8.53 -8.37
C ARG A 63 -12.60 9.59 -9.12
N GLN A 64 -11.41 9.93 -8.63
CA GLN A 64 -10.58 11.00 -9.19
C GLN A 64 -9.59 10.47 -10.21
N LYS A 65 -10.08 10.12 -11.41
CA LYS A 65 -9.23 9.66 -12.52
C LYS A 65 -8.08 10.63 -12.80
N GLY A 66 -6.86 10.11 -12.90
CA GLY A 66 -5.64 10.85 -13.18
C GLY A 66 -5.05 11.62 -11.97
N TYR A 67 -5.68 11.55 -10.80
CA TYR A 67 -5.17 12.20 -9.58
C TYR A 67 -3.78 11.69 -9.21
N ALA A 68 -3.64 10.38 -9.02
CA ALA A 68 -2.37 9.76 -8.63
C ALA A 68 -1.28 10.04 -9.68
N LYS A 69 -1.62 9.95 -10.97
CA LYS A 69 -0.71 10.33 -12.07
C LYS A 69 -0.19 11.76 -11.94
N ARG A 70 -1.07 12.72 -11.67
CA ARG A 70 -0.70 14.14 -11.52
C ARG A 70 0.23 14.37 -10.33
N LEU A 71 -0.04 13.72 -9.21
CA LEU A 71 0.73 13.83 -7.97
C LEU A 71 2.11 13.19 -8.11
N ILE A 72 2.19 11.97 -8.64
CA ILE A 72 3.46 11.27 -8.83
C ILE A 72 4.35 11.99 -9.86
N ARG A 73 3.76 12.49 -10.96
CA ARG A 73 4.51 13.21 -12.00
C ARG A 73 4.90 14.64 -11.60
N GLY A 74 4.10 15.28 -10.75
CA GLY A 74 4.28 16.67 -10.32
C GLY A 74 5.02 16.80 -9.00
N LEU A 75 4.38 16.40 -7.91
CA LEU A 75 4.87 16.61 -6.54
C LEU A 75 6.03 15.68 -6.21
N SER A 76 5.94 14.38 -6.52
CA SER A 76 7.00 13.42 -6.18
C SER A 76 8.28 13.59 -7.00
N ARG A 77 8.25 14.40 -8.07
CA ARG A 77 9.44 14.77 -8.86
C ARG A 77 10.00 16.15 -8.51
N HIS A 78 9.30 16.89 -7.66
CA HIS A 78 9.72 18.23 -7.30
C HIS A 78 11.02 18.16 -6.50
N LYS A 79 12.01 19.01 -6.84
CA LYS A 79 13.28 19.09 -6.10
C LYS A 79 13.07 19.40 -4.62
N ARG A 80 11.93 19.94 -4.19
CA ARG A 80 11.64 20.15 -2.76
C ARG A 80 11.22 18.87 -2.04
N PHE A 81 10.56 17.97 -2.76
CA PHE A 81 10.16 16.67 -2.24
C PHE A 81 11.35 15.73 -2.11
N PHE A 82 12.20 15.62 -3.14
CA PHE A 82 13.33 14.71 -3.15
C PHE A 82 14.65 15.46 -3.30
N GLN A 83 15.48 15.44 -2.25
CA GLN A 83 16.83 16.04 -2.24
C GLN A 83 17.85 15.10 -1.63
N LEU A 84 18.62 14.42 -2.49
CA LEU A 84 19.70 13.53 -2.06
C LEU A 84 20.72 14.25 -1.17
N GLY A 85 21.01 15.53 -1.42
CA GLY A 85 21.95 16.32 -0.63
C GLY A 85 21.55 16.54 0.84
N ARG A 86 20.25 16.42 1.19
CA ARG A 86 19.77 16.59 2.58
C ARG A 86 20.30 15.48 3.51
N GLY A 87 20.49 14.28 2.96
CA GLY A 87 20.99 13.13 3.72
C GLY A 87 22.40 13.36 4.29
N LEU A 88 23.26 14.10 3.57
CA LEU A 88 24.62 14.44 4.01
C LEU A 88 24.65 15.39 5.22
N PHE A 89 23.56 16.13 5.45
CA PHE A 89 23.41 17.03 6.59
C PHE A 89 22.47 16.48 7.65
N GLY A 90 22.24 15.16 7.65
CA GLY A 90 21.40 14.50 8.65
C GLY A 90 19.89 14.75 8.51
N LYS A 91 19.42 15.42 7.45
CA LYS A 91 18.00 15.72 7.20
C LYS A 91 17.31 14.66 6.34
N SER A 92 15.98 14.55 6.41
CA SER A 92 15.17 13.65 5.58
C SER A 92 15.35 13.93 4.07
N ILE A 93 15.62 12.88 3.29
CA ILE A 93 15.83 12.92 1.84
C ILE A 93 14.51 13.20 1.11
N VAL A 94 13.39 12.73 1.69
CA VAL A 94 12.03 12.98 1.25
C VAL A 94 11.31 13.89 2.24
N ASP A 95 10.59 14.87 1.70
CA ASP A 95 9.79 15.83 2.45
C ASP A 95 8.30 15.44 2.40
N LEU A 96 7.93 14.44 3.21
CA LEU A 96 6.54 13.96 3.28
C LEU A 96 5.59 15.02 3.85
N ASP A 97 6.05 15.81 4.83
CA ASP A 97 5.28 16.94 5.35
C ASP A 97 4.91 17.92 4.24
N TRP A 98 5.88 18.36 3.45
CA TRP A 98 5.62 19.24 2.31
C TRP A 98 4.70 18.58 1.28
N TYR A 99 4.88 17.30 0.98
CA TYR A 99 4.05 16.58 0.01
C TYR A 99 2.57 16.58 0.42
N PHE A 100 2.28 16.13 1.64
CA PHE A 100 0.90 16.02 2.15
C PHE A 100 0.29 17.38 2.51
N ASP A 101 1.10 18.39 2.83
CA ASP A 101 0.60 19.77 2.91
C ASP A 101 0.15 20.28 1.53
N LYS A 102 0.92 19.99 0.48
CA LYS A 102 0.53 20.35 -0.90
C LYS A 102 -0.70 19.59 -1.40
N THR A 103 -1.01 18.42 -0.85
CA THR A 103 -2.27 17.73 -1.17
C THR A 103 -3.48 18.35 -0.47
N LYS A 104 -3.33 19.36 0.39
CA LYS A 104 -4.46 20.13 0.95
C LYS A 104 -4.84 21.34 0.10
N GLU A 105 -4.02 21.72 -0.87
CA GLU A 105 -4.34 22.82 -1.79
C GLU A 105 -5.51 22.45 -2.70
N VAL A 106 -6.43 23.38 -2.96
CA VAL A 106 -7.68 23.14 -3.72
C VAL A 106 -7.46 22.38 -5.04
N ASN A 107 -6.42 22.71 -5.81
CA ASN A 107 -6.14 22.07 -7.12
C ASN A 107 -5.44 20.70 -7.02
N ARG A 108 -5.15 20.24 -5.80
CA ARG A 108 -4.41 19.01 -5.47
C ARG A 108 -5.09 18.19 -4.36
N ALA A 109 -6.25 18.63 -3.90
CA ALA A 109 -7.05 18.00 -2.87
C ALA A 109 -7.58 16.65 -3.31
N LEU A 110 -7.37 15.66 -2.44
CA LEU A 110 -8.01 14.35 -2.52
C LEU A 110 -9.43 14.50 -1.97
N ASP A 111 -10.43 14.01 -2.70
CA ASP A 111 -11.83 14.12 -2.29
C ASP A 111 -12.19 12.98 -1.33
N PHE A 112 -11.82 13.16 -0.07
CA PHE A 112 -12.08 12.20 1.01
C PHE A 112 -13.57 12.01 1.25
N LYS A 113 -14.40 13.04 1.05
CA LYS A 113 -15.85 12.90 1.15
C LYS A 113 -16.40 11.91 0.12
N THR A 114 -16.01 12.06 -1.15
CA THR A 114 -16.39 11.12 -2.21
C THR A 114 -15.80 9.73 -1.93
N ALA A 115 -14.57 9.64 -1.40
CA ALA A 115 -13.97 8.36 -1.01
C ALA A 115 -14.77 7.66 0.09
N THR A 116 -15.15 8.36 1.17
CA THR A 116 -16.00 7.83 2.26
C THR A 116 -17.35 7.37 1.73
N GLN A 117 -17.99 8.17 0.89
CA GLN A 117 -19.30 7.85 0.31
C GLN A 117 -19.25 6.60 -0.57
N ASN A 118 -18.24 6.48 -1.43
CA ASN A 118 -18.07 5.29 -2.27
C ASN A 118 -17.64 4.08 -1.43
N LEU A 119 -16.84 4.26 -0.39
CA LEU A 119 -16.44 3.16 0.51
C LEU A 119 -17.68 2.55 1.17
N GLY A 120 -18.60 3.37 1.71
CA GLY A 120 -19.86 2.88 2.28
C GLY A 120 -19.63 1.84 3.37
N ASN A 121 -20.19 0.64 3.20
CA ASN A 121 -20.03 -0.48 4.15
C ASN A 121 -18.80 -1.36 3.88
N ARG A 122 -17.97 -1.00 2.89
CA ARG A 122 -16.77 -1.73 2.49
C ARG A 122 -15.59 -1.34 3.38
N GLU A 123 -14.55 -2.16 3.37
CA GLU A 123 -13.36 -1.91 4.20
C GLU A 123 -12.22 -1.33 3.38
N LEU A 124 -11.58 -0.25 3.88
CA LEU A 124 -10.27 0.19 3.42
C LEU A 124 -9.27 0.07 4.57
N LEU A 125 -8.16 -0.63 4.31
CA LEU A 125 -7.05 -0.82 5.22
C LEU A 125 -5.79 -0.18 4.66
N ILE A 126 -5.21 0.71 5.44
CA ILE A 126 -3.95 1.37 5.17
C ILE A 126 -2.88 0.69 6.02
N THR A 127 -1.91 0.06 5.38
CA THR A 127 -0.85 -0.68 6.05
C THR A 127 0.21 0.26 6.60
N THR A 128 0.60 0.07 7.85
CA THR A 128 1.71 0.77 8.51
C THR A 128 2.60 -0.23 9.26
N THR A 129 3.81 0.18 9.61
CA THR A 129 4.71 -0.60 10.49
C THR A 129 4.90 0.16 11.80
N ASN A 130 4.58 -0.45 12.94
CA ASN A 130 4.83 0.19 14.23
C ASN A 130 6.33 0.14 14.55
N ALA A 131 6.94 1.27 14.89
CA ALA A 131 8.39 1.37 15.09
C ALA A 131 8.89 0.66 16.35
N ALA A 132 8.02 0.48 17.36
CA ALA A 132 8.36 -0.15 18.63
C ALA A 132 8.39 -1.67 18.53
N ASP A 133 7.33 -2.29 17.99
CA ASP A 133 7.22 -3.75 17.91
C ASP A 133 7.58 -4.34 16.54
N ARG A 134 7.76 -3.49 15.52
CA ARG A 134 8.06 -3.82 14.12
C ARG A 134 6.96 -4.65 13.43
N LYS A 135 5.74 -4.69 13.96
CA LYS A 135 4.65 -5.48 13.34
C LYS A 135 3.90 -4.66 12.29
N PRO A 136 3.26 -5.34 11.31
CA PRO A 136 2.34 -4.69 10.41
C PRO A 136 1.04 -4.34 11.14
N TYR A 137 0.51 -3.16 10.86
CA TYR A 137 -0.75 -2.65 11.38
C TYR A 137 -1.65 -2.30 10.20
N TYR A 138 -2.92 -2.73 10.27
CA TYR A 138 -3.92 -2.49 9.22
C TYR A 138 -4.96 -1.52 9.75
N LEU A 139 -4.83 -0.24 9.38
CA LEU A 139 -5.59 0.85 9.95
C LEU A 139 -6.65 1.37 8.98
N SER A 140 -7.89 1.49 9.45
CA SER A 140 -8.99 2.06 8.65
C SER A 140 -9.11 3.56 8.86
N PRO A 141 -9.42 4.34 7.81
CA PRO A 141 -9.81 5.72 8.00
C PRO A 141 -11.17 5.80 8.71
N ASN A 142 -11.33 6.79 9.58
CA ASN A 142 -12.56 6.97 10.37
C ASN A 142 -13.59 7.92 9.72
N GLY A 143 -13.31 8.38 8.49
CA GLY A 143 -14.12 9.34 7.75
C GLY A 143 -13.65 10.79 7.87
N GLU A 144 -12.74 11.11 8.79
CA GLU A 144 -12.14 12.45 8.93
C GLU A 144 -10.92 12.61 8.01
N ASP A 145 -10.93 13.66 7.18
CA ASP A 145 -9.88 13.98 6.20
C ASP A 145 -8.48 14.04 6.84
N THR A 146 -8.38 14.64 8.04
CA THR A 146 -7.11 14.83 8.74
C THR A 146 -6.50 13.50 9.21
N GLN A 147 -7.34 12.60 9.70
CA GLN A 147 -6.94 11.27 10.15
C GLN A 147 -6.56 10.39 8.95
N TRP A 148 -7.37 10.40 7.88
CA TRP A 148 -7.07 9.63 6.67
C TRP A 148 -5.76 10.09 6.03
N LEU A 149 -5.54 11.40 5.93
CA LEU A 149 -4.28 11.96 5.44
C LEU A 149 -3.07 11.54 6.29
N ALA A 150 -3.22 11.53 7.62
CA ALA A 150 -2.18 11.08 8.54
C ALA A 150 -1.85 9.59 8.36
N LEU A 151 -2.86 8.73 8.15
CA LEU A 151 -2.66 7.32 7.82
C LEU A 151 -1.89 7.15 6.50
N LEU A 152 -2.27 7.87 5.45
CA LEU A 152 -1.54 7.85 4.17
C LEU A 152 -0.08 8.29 4.33
N LYS A 153 0.17 9.30 5.18
CA LYS A 153 1.51 9.77 5.51
C LYS A 153 2.31 8.71 6.26
N ALA A 154 1.73 8.11 7.29
CA ALA A 154 2.36 7.04 8.06
C ALA A 154 2.73 5.85 7.15
N SER A 155 1.80 5.44 6.30
CA SER A 155 2.00 4.35 5.32
C SER A 155 3.10 4.64 4.29
N SER A 156 3.53 5.89 4.14
CA SER A 156 4.58 6.32 3.21
C SER A 156 5.92 6.68 3.89
N ALA A 157 6.01 6.55 5.22
CA ALA A 157 7.12 7.05 6.04
C ALA A 157 8.32 6.09 6.08
N LEU A 158 9.07 6.00 4.97
CA LEU A 158 10.26 5.14 4.88
C LEU A 158 11.41 5.69 5.74
N PRO A 159 11.93 4.97 6.76
CA PRO A 159 12.93 5.47 7.71
C PRO A 159 14.21 6.05 7.07
N PHE A 160 14.61 5.50 5.93
CA PHE A 160 15.80 5.93 5.18
C PHE A 160 15.63 7.29 4.49
N LEU A 161 14.38 7.62 4.17
CA LEU A 161 14.00 8.78 3.40
C LEU A 161 13.34 9.85 4.27
N TYR A 162 12.67 9.42 5.34
CA TYR A 162 11.93 10.22 6.30
C TYR A 162 12.14 9.64 7.71
N LYS A 163 12.97 10.31 8.51
CA LYS A 163 13.46 9.77 9.78
C LYS A 163 12.45 9.82 10.93
N ASP A 164 11.50 10.73 10.84
CA ASP A 164 10.69 11.14 11.98
C ASP A 164 9.50 10.21 12.24
N GLY A 165 9.17 9.32 11.29
CA GLY A 165 7.93 8.53 11.34
C GLY A 165 6.69 9.41 11.49
N VAL A 166 5.54 8.80 11.76
CA VAL A 166 4.30 9.56 11.99
C VAL A 166 3.68 9.08 13.30
N ASN A 167 3.46 10.02 14.22
CA ASN A 167 2.71 9.74 15.43
C ASN A 167 1.20 9.78 15.13
N LEU A 168 0.49 8.69 15.42
CA LEU A 168 -0.96 8.57 15.19
C LEU A 168 -1.80 8.74 16.46
N THR A 169 -1.17 8.83 17.64
CA THR A 169 -1.86 8.99 18.94
C THR A 169 -2.02 10.48 19.28
N PRO A 170 -3.18 10.95 19.80
CA PRO A 170 -4.31 10.22 20.43
C PRO A 170 -5.44 9.74 19.50
N TRP A 171 -5.28 9.79 18.19
CA TRP A 171 -6.37 9.64 17.21
C TRP A 171 -6.53 8.24 16.62
N LEU A 172 -5.90 7.21 17.23
CA LEU A 172 -6.19 5.80 16.96
C LEU A 172 -7.63 5.51 17.43
N THR A 173 -8.60 5.94 16.63
CA THR A 173 -10.04 5.76 16.85
C THR A 173 -10.50 4.35 16.48
N THR A 174 -9.66 3.59 15.78
CA THR A 174 -9.89 2.20 15.44
C THR A 174 -8.72 1.40 16.01
N LYS A 175 -8.99 0.41 16.87
CA LYS A 175 -8.00 -0.63 17.18
C LYS A 175 -7.50 -1.15 15.86
N ALA A 176 -6.19 -1.22 15.66
CA ALA A 176 -5.66 -1.89 14.49
C ALA A 176 -6.29 -3.28 14.45
N ALA A 177 -6.70 -3.78 13.29
CA ALA A 177 -7.52 -4.99 13.31
C ALA A 177 -6.73 -6.25 13.73
N ASN A 178 -5.41 -6.13 13.88
CA ASN A 178 -4.52 -7.07 14.57
C ASN A 178 -4.40 -6.87 16.11
N ASP A 179 -4.90 -5.77 16.68
CA ASP A 179 -4.91 -5.43 18.12
C ASP A 179 -6.08 -6.06 18.91
N ALA A 180 -6.92 -6.90 18.29
CA ALA A 180 -8.02 -7.57 18.99
C ALA A 180 -7.55 -8.48 20.16
N ILE A 181 -6.24 -8.72 20.30
CA ILE A 181 -5.65 -9.66 21.28
C ILE A 181 -5.01 -8.96 22.50
N ILE A 182 -4.77 -7.65 22.50
CA ILE A 182 -4.13 -7.00 23.67
C ILE A 182 -5.20 -6.49 24.65
N GLN A 183 -5.65 -7.39 25.52
CA GLN A 183 -6.28 -7.00 26.79
C GLN A 183 -5.22 -6.41 27.73
N SER A 184 -5.43 -5.14 28.11
CA SER A 184 -4.94 -4.47 29.32
C SER A 184 -3.64 -5.00 29.95
N SER A 185 -2.52 -4.31 29.73
CA SER A 185 -1.57 -4.05 30.82
C SER A 185 -0.67 -2.85 30.50
N ASN A 186 -0.67 -1.91 31.44
CA ASN A 186 0.20 -0.75 31.62
C ASN A 186 0.26 0.33 30.53
N THR A 187 -0.35 1.46 30.91
CA THR A 187 -0.18 2.82 30.41
C THR A 187 1.26 3.32 30.67
N ASP A 188 2.23 2.72 30.01
CA ASP A 188 3.45 3.45 29.67
C ASP A 188 3.23 4.01 28.26
N LEU A 189 3.53 5.29 28.07
CA LEU A 189 3.36 6.02 26.81
C LEU A 189 4.21 5.37 25.70
N VAL A 190 3.69 4.29 25.11
CA VAL A 190 4.27 3.62 23.96
C VAL A 190 4.40 4.67 22.87
N HIS A 191 5.61 4.83 22.36
CA HIS A 191 5.85 5.72 21.24
C HIS A 191 5.16 5.12 20.01
N ASP A 192 3.93 5.55 19.75
CA ASP A 192 3.06 5.14 18.64
C ASP A 192 3.51 5.77 17.33
N MET A 193 4.78 5.53 17.00
CA MET A 193 5.43 6.01 15.81
C MET A 193 5.28 4.97 14.72
N TYR A 194 4.64 5.36 13.63
CA TYR A 194 4.38 4.50 12.50
C TYR A 194 5.27 4.87 11.32
N LEU A 195 5.70 3.83 10.62
CA LEU A 195 6.57 3.86 9.46
C LEU A 195 5.82 3.28 8.26
N ASP A 196 6.45 3.37 7.09
CA ASP A 196 5.91 2.81 5.85
C ASP A 196 5.48 1.35 6.03
N GLY A 197 4.26 1.02 5.56
CA GLY A 197 3.70 -0.32 5.69
C GLY A 197 4.50 -1.38 4.91
N GLY A 198 5.26 -0.94 3.91
CA GLY A 198 6.10 -1.78 3.09
C GLY A 198 7.14 -2.54 3.89
N LEU A 199 7.58 -2.04 5.04
CA LEU A 199 8.61 -2.71 5.84
C LEU A 199 8.13 -4.04 6.44
N ALA A 200 6.84 -4.16 6.76
CA ALA A 200 6.28 -5.33 7.44
C ALA A 200 5.17 -6.04 6.66
N ALA A 201 4.47 -5.34 5.76
CA ALA A 201 3.38 -5.88 4.94
C ALA A 201 3.37 -5.20 3.55
N PRO A 202 4.37 -5.48 2.70
CA PRO A 202 4.49 -4.87 1.38
C PRO A 202 3.37 -5.27 0.41
N LEU A 203 2.84 -6.49 0.57
CA LEU A 203 1.84 -7.07 -0.32
C LEU A 203 0.84 -7.93 0.48
N PRO A 204 -0.06 -7.35 1.29
CA PRO A 204 -0.83 -8.05 2.33
C PRO A 204 -1.98 -8.93 1.79
N VAL A 205 -1.67 -9.94 0.98
CA VAL A 205 -2.62 -10.86 0.35
C VAL A 205 -3.14 -11.86 1.37
N LYS A 206 -2.25 -12.41 2.19
CA LYS A 206 -2.61 -13.31 3.29
C LYS A 206 -3.57 -12.64 4.27
N GLU A 207 -3.38 -11.35 4.53
CA GLU A 207 -4.29 -10.58 5.39
C GLU A 207 -5.69 -10.48 4.79
N ALA A 208 -5.81 -10.23 3.48
CA ALA A 208 -7.10 -10.20 2.82
C ALA A 208 -7.83 -11.55 2.92
N TYR A 209 -7.11 -12.65 2.73
CA TYR A 209 -7.64 -14.00 2.90
C TYR A 209 -8.13 -14.26 4.34
N ASN A 210 -7.32 -13.86 5.34
CA ASN A 210 -7.68 -13.98 6.76
C ASN A 210 -8.96 -13.21 7.11
N ARG A 211 -9.28 -12.17 6.36
CA ARG A 211 -10.51 -11.36 6.49
C ARG A 211 -11.71 -11.89 5.70
N GLY A 212 -11.62 -13.12 5.21
CA GLY A 212 -12.68 -13.81 4.50
C GLY A 212 -12.72 -13.52 3.00
N ALA A 213 -11.77 -12.76 2.44
CA ALA A 213 -11.70 -12.61 0.98
C ALA A 213 -11.32 -13.95 0.34
N ARG A 214 -11.98 -14.26 -0.77
CA ARG A 214 -11.76 -15.49 -1.54
C ARG A 214 -11.52 -15.22 -3.02
N ASP A 215 -11.89 -14.04 -3.50
CA ASP A 215 -11.40 -13.53 -4.78
C ASP A 215 -10.52 -12.31 -4.52
N ILE A 216 -9.22 -12.42 -4.79
CA ILE A 216 -8.24 -11.40 -4.40
C ILE A 216 -7.49 -10.94 -5.66
N VAL A 217 -7.68 -9.67 -6.01
CA VAL A 217 -6.94 -9.02 -7.10
C VAL A 217 -5.78 -8.23 -6.51
N VAL A 218 -4.58 -8.46 -7.03
CA VAL A 218 -3.33 -7.90 -6.49
C VAL A 218 -2.62 -7.11 -7.59
N ILE A 219 -2.48 -5.79 -7.42
CA ILE A 219 -1.70 -4.94 -8.32
C ILE A 219 -0.29 -4.81 -7.77
N ARG A 220 0.69 -5.36 -8.50
CA ARG A 220 2.10 -5.37 -8.15
C ARG A 220 2.87 -4.30 -8.93
N THR A 221 3.87 -3.69 -8.29
CA THR A 221 4.75 -2.67 -8.89
C THR A 221 6.16 -3.18 -9.19
N VAL A 222 6.37 -4.49 -9.06
CA VAL A 222 7.57 -5.21 -9.50
C VAL A 222 7.19 -6.24 -10.55
N ASP A 223 8.17 -6.72 -11.31
CA ASP A 223 7.97 -7.73 -12.34
C ASP A 223 7.70 -9.13 -11.74
N GLU A 224 7.17 -10.03 -12.57
CA GLU A 224 6.87 -11.42 -12.21
C GLU A 224 8.11 -12.18 -11.70
N ASN A 225 9.27 -11.90 -12.30
CA ASN A 225 10.54 -12.55 -12.00
C ASN A 225 11.31 -11.88 -10.86
N PHE A 226 10.67 -10.97 -10.12
CA PHE A 226 11.31 -10.21 -9.06
C PHE A 226 11.86 -11.15 -7.99
N GLN A 227 13.20 -11.19 -7.88
CA GLN A 227 13.89 -11.91 -6.82
C GLN A 227 13.95 -11.03 -5.57
N VAL A 228 13.30 -11.50 -4.51
CA VAL A 228 13.16 -10.77 -3.25
C VAL A 228 14.48 -10.75 -2.47
N GLN A 229 15.24 -11.84 -2.51
CA GLN A 229 16.46 -11.98 -1.73
C GLN A 229 17.63 -11.26 -2.40
N SER A 230 18.07 -10.16 -1.80
CA SER A 230 19.27 -9.46 -2.26
C SER A 230 20.52 -10.08 -1.62
N GLU A 231 21.38 -10.73 -2.40
CA GLU A 231 22.70 -11.20 -1.91
C GLU A 231 23.49 -10.08 -1.21
N TRP A 232 23.30 -8.83 -1.66
CA TRP A 232 23.93 -7.66 -1.06
C TRP A 232 23.43 -7.37 0.36
N VAL A 233 22.14 -7.56 0.67
CA VAL A 233 21.61 -7.35 2.05
C VAL A 233 22.22 -8.38 3.00
N ASN A 234 22.35 -9.63 2.56
CA ASN A 234 23.01 -10.69 3.33
C ASN A 234 24.50 -10.39 3.55
N LYS A 235 25.22 -9.93 2.51
CA LYS A 235 26.62 -9.50 2.63
C LYS A 235 26.75 -8.28 3.56
N LEU A 236 25.87 -7.29 3.46
CA LEU A 236 25.86 -6.11 4.32
C LEU A 236 25.59 -6.47 5.79
N LYS A 237 24.61 -7.33 6.05
CA LYS A 237 24.33 -7.86 7.39
C LYS A 237 25.55 -8.57 7.97
N SER A 238 26.21 -9.40 7.16
CA SER A 238 27.41 -10.14 7.56
C SER A 238 28.65 -9.25 7.79
N LEU A 239 28.69 -8.04 7.25
CA LEU A 239 29.81 -7.09 7.41
C LEU A 239 29.57 -6.09 8.53
N VAL A 240 28.34 -5.57 8.63
CA VAL A 240 28.00 -4.47 9.54
C VAL A 240 27.59 -4.99 10.93
N CYS A 241 27.10 -6.23 11.03
CA CYS A 241 26.63 -6.80 12.29
C CYS A 241 27.71 -7.63 13.02
N VAL A 242 28.98 -7.51 12.62
CA VAL A 242 30.13 -8.27 13.18
C VAL A 242 30.61 -7.72 14.52
N SER A 243 30.21 -6.50 14.90
CA SER A 243 30.67 -5.86 16.15
C SER A 243 29.59 -5.76 17.24
N GLY A 244 28.56 -6.62 17.21
CA GLY A 244 27.47 -6.61 18.21
C GLY A 244 26.46 -5.45 18.07
N TYR A 245 26.60 -4.62 17.03
CA TYR A 245 25.66 -3.54 16.70
C TYR A 245 25.16 -3.70 15.26
N CYS A 246 23.91 -4.14 15.09
CA CYS A 246 23.25 -4.20 13.79
C CYS A 246 22.38 -2.94 13.66
N PRO A 247 22.62 -2.05 12.68
CA PRO A 247 21.79 -0.88 12.48
C PRO A 247 20.32 -1.27 12.31
N LYS A 248 19.41 -0.64 13.07
CA LYS A 248 17.95 -0.88 12.99
C LYS A 248 17.41 -0.85 11.55
N THR A 249 18.06 -0.08 10.69
CA THR A 249 17.78 0.03 9.26
C THR A 249 17.98 -1.28 8.50
N ILE A 250 19.03 -2.06 8.78
CA ILE A 250 19.26 -3.35 8.11
C ILE A 250 18.16 -4.34 8.48
N ASP A 251 17.75 -4.36 9.74
CA ASP A 251 16.66 -5.22 10.21
C ASP A 251 15.35 -4.96 9.44
N TYR A 252 15.03 -3.69 9.15
CA TYR A 252 13.84 -3.36 8.36
C TYR A 252 13.93 -3.85 6.90
N LEU A 253 15.14 -3.89 6.30
CA LEU A 253 15.31 -4.42 4.95
C LEU A 253 15.15 -5.93 4.94
N VAL A 254 15.78 -6.63 5.88
CA VAL A 254 15.66 -8.09 6.02
C VAL A 254 14.20 -8.47 6.30
N GLN A 255 13.52 -7.72 7.16
CA GLN A 255 12.11 -7.92 7.45
C GLN A 255 11.24 -7.70 6.21
N HIS A 256 11.50 -6.64 5.45
CA HIS A 256 10.78 -6.37 4.20
C HIS A 256 10.95 -7.53 3.20
N GLU A 257 12.17 -8.02 3.00
CA GLU A 257 12.45 -9.15 2.12
C GLU A 257 11.71 -10.42 2.59
N GLN A 258 11.77 -10.73 3.89
CA GLN A 258 11.07 -11.91 4.43
C GLN A 258 9.55 -11.78 4.27
N ALA A 259 8.96 -10.64 4.66
CA ALA A 259 7.53 -10.42 4.55
C ALA A 259 7.04 -10.46 3.10
N TYR A 260 7.83 -9.95 2.15
CA TYR A 260 7.50 -10.03 0.73
C TYR A 260 7.55 -11.48 0.24
N GLN A 261 8.59 -12.24 0.62
CA GLN A 261 8.71 -13.64 0.24
C GLN A 261 7.55 -14.48 0.79
N ASP A 262 7.16 -14.28 2.05
CA ASP A 262 6.04 -14.98 2.66
C ASP A 262 4.72 -14.76 1.89
N GLU A 263 4.49 -13.56 1.38
CA GLU A 263 3.31 -13.22 0.57
C GLU A 263 3.40 -13.85 -0.83
N LEU A 264 4.59 -13.89 -1.45
CA LEU A 264 4.78 -14.61 -2.72
C LEU A 264 4.54 -16.12 -2.56
N ASP A 265 5.02 -16.71 -1.48
CA ASP A 265 4.83 -18.13 -1.19
C ASP A 265 3.33 -18.45 -0.99
N PHE A 266 2.60 -17.54 -0.33
CA PHE A 266 1.14 -17.63 -0.19
C PHE A 266 0.41 -17.49 -1.54
N ILE A 267 0.83 -16.54 -2.38
CA ILE A 267 0.25 -16.34 -3.73
C ILE A 267 0.51 -17.56 -4.63
N ALA A 268 1.69 -18.18 -4.53
CA ALA A 268 2.06 -19.35 -5.31
C ALA A 268 1.33 -20.62 -4.84
N ASN A 269 0.98 -20.69 -3.54
CA ASN A 269 0.30 -21.83 -2.93
C ASN A 269 -0.96 -21.39 -2.17
N PRO A 270 -1.97 -20.82 -2.87
CA PRO A 270 -3.16 -20.35 -2.21
C PRO A 270 -4.00 -21.52 -1.66
N PRO A 271 -4.76 -21.30 -0.58
CA PRO A 271 -5.83 -22.21 -0.16
C PRO A 271 -6.78 -22.53 -1.33
N SER A 272 -7.33 -23.74 -1.36
CA SER A 272 -8.15 -24.22 -2.50
C SER A 272 -9.45 -23.43 -2.72
N ASP A 273 -9.89 -22.68 -1.72
CA ASP A 273 -11.06 -21.81 -1.77
C ASP A 273 -10.71 -20.36 -2.18
N ALA A 274 -9.43 -20.04 -2.39
CA ALA A 274 -8.97 -18.71 -2.76
C ALA A 274 -8.54 -18.65 -4.24
N ARG A 275 -9.10 -17.69 -4.97
CA ARG A 275 -8.65 -17.24 -6.28
C ARG A 275 -7.83 -15.97 -6.13
N ILE A 276 -6.57 -15.99 -6.58
CA ILE A 276 -5.68 -14.83 -6.56
C ILE A 276 -5.33 -14.44 -7.99
N THR A 277 -5.71 -13.22 -8.39
CA THR A 277 -5.38 -12.67 -9.71
C THR A 277 -4.32 -11.58 -9.56
N GLN A 278 -3.17 -11.75 -10.21
CA GLN A 278 -2.09 -10.77 -10.18
C GLN A 278 -2.12 -9.87 -11.41
N ILE A 279 -1.91 -8.57 -11.20
CA ILE A 279 -1.72 -7.57 -12.26
C ILE A 279 -0.35 -6.94 -12.06
N PHE A 280 0.54 -7.18 -13.00
CA PHE A 280 1.88 -6.60 -13.04
C PHE A 280 2.19 -6.13 -14.46
N ALA A 281 3.25 -5.34 -14.61
CA ALA A 281 3.76 -5.02 -15.93
C ALA A 281 4.47 -6.25 -16.50
N GLY A 282 4.20 -6.59 -17.76
CA GLY A 282 4.87 -7.71 -18.44
C GLY A 282 6.39 -7.56 -18.55
N ASP A 283 6.88 -6.31 -18.48
CA ASP A 283 8.29 -5.97 -18.38
C ASP A 283 8.57 -5.20 -17.08
N LYS A 284 9.85 -5.18 -16.66
CA LYS A 284 10.31 -4.33 -15.55
C LYS A 284 9.95 -2.86 -15.79
N LEU A 285 9.31 -2.24 -14.80
CA LEU A 285 8.97 -0.82 -14.81
C LEU A 285 10.20 0.08 -14.98
N ARG A 286 10.07 1.15 -15.76
CA ARG A 286 11.14 2.15 -15.97
C ARG A 286 11.26 3.11 -14.79
N SER A 287 10.14 3.35 -14.12
CA SER A 287 10.07 4.14 -12.91
C SER A 287 10.78 3.44 -11.75
N LYS A 288 11.36 4.26 -10.89
CA LYS A 288 12.10 3.87 -9.70
C LYS A 288 11.27 4.16 -8.47
N LEU A 289 11.79 3.82 -7.29
CA LEU A 289 11.19 4.28 -6.03
C LEU A 289 11.10 5.82 -5.99
N LEU A 290 12.18 6.50 -6.38
CA LEU A 290 12.30 7.95 -6.48
C LEU A 290 13.22 8.35 -7.65
N GLY A 291 13.08 9.59 -8.14
CA GLY A 291 13.98 10.16 -9.15
C GLY A 291 13.72 9.70 -10.59
N SER A 292 12.53 9.18 -10.90
CA SER A 292 12.11 8.82 -12.25
C SER A 292 11.95 10.05 -13.14
N THR A 293 12.20 9.88 -14.45
CA THR A 293 11.92 10.95 -15.42
C THR A 293 10.43 11.03 -15.72
N ASP A 294 9.97 12.15 -16.29
CA ASP A 294 8.57 12.27 -16.73
C ASP A 294 8.22 11.25 -17.82
N SER A 295 9.21 10.89 -18.63
CA SER A 295 9.06 9.94 -19.72
C SER A 295 8.81 8.54 -19.17
N ASP A 296 9.60 8.13 -18.17
CA ASP A 296 9.45 6.83 -17.51
C ASP A 296 8.08 6.71 -16.85
N LEU A 297 7.65 7.74 -16.11
CA LEU A 297 6.35 7.76 -15.47
C LEU A 297 5.18 7.72 -16.48
N ARG A 298 5.29 8.44 -17.59
CA ARG A 298 4.27 8.38 -18.65
C ARG A 298 4.23 7.02 -19.32
N TYR A 299 5.39 6.40 -19.52
CA TYR A 299 5.49 5.07 -20.11
C TYR A 299 4.84 4.03 -19.21
N ASP A 300 5.21 3.99 -17.93
CA ASP A 300 4.67 3.03 -16.97
C ASP A 300 3.18 3.26 -16.67
N HIS A 301 2.70 4.51 -16.69
CA HIS A 301 1.26 4.80 -16.62
C HIS A 301 0.49 4.16 -17.79
N LYS A 302 1.05 4.22 -19.01
CA LYS A 302 0.45 3.60 -20.18
C LYS A 302 0.46 2.07 -20.08
N LEU A 303 1.52 1.48 -19.55
CA LEU A 303 1.55 0.05 -19.24
C LEU A 303 0.45 -0.32 -18.24
N GLY A 304 0.26 0.48 -17.20
CA GLY A 304 -0.83 0.30 -16.24
C GLY A 304 -2.20 0.35 -16.89
N LEU A 305 -2.46 1.34 -17.74
CA LEU A 305 -3.72 1.44 -18.50
C LEU A 305 -3.96 0.20 -19.36
N ALA A 306 -2.93 -0.29 -20.06
CA ALA A 306 -3.02 -1.49 -20.89
C ALA A 306 -3.32 -2.73 -20.05
N ALA A 307 -2.61 -2.92 -18.93
CA ALA A 307 -2.83 -4.04 -18.01
C ALA A 307 -4.23 -4.02 -17.39
N GLY A 308 -4.71 -2.85 -16.95
CA GLY A 308 -6.06 -2.69 -16.41
C GLY A 308 -7.15 -3.03 -17.44
N ARG A 309 -6.98 -2.62 -18.70
CA ARG A 309 -7.92 -2.96 -19.79
C ARG A 309 -7.88 -4.45 -20.15
N ALA A 310 -6.69 -5.05 -20.19
CA ALA A 310 -6.53 -6.48 -20.45
C ALA A 310 -7.23 -7.32 -19.35
N PHE A 311 -7.08 -6.93 -18.08
CA PHE A 311 -7.80 -7.54 -16.97
C PHE A 311 -9.32 -7.47 -17.17
N LEU A 312 -9.87 -6.29 -17.50
CA LEU A 312 -11.31 -6.15 -17.75
C LEU A 312 -11.81 -7.03 -18.91
N GLN A 313 -11.02 -7.16 -19.97
CA GLN A 313 -11.36 -8.05 -21.10
C GLN A 313 -11.43 -9.52 -20.66
N GLN A 314 -10.53 -9.97 -19.79
CA GLN A 314 -10.58 -11.32 -19.24
C GLN A 314 -11.81 -11.55 -18.35
N GLN A 315 -12.22 -10.54 -17.57
CA GLN A 315 -13.42 -10.63 -16.74
C GLN A 315 -14.72 -10.72 -17.56
N LEU A 316 -14.75 -10.21 -18.80
CA LEU A 316 -15.91 -10.33 -19.69
C LEU A 316 -16.01 -11.69 -20.39
N LEU A 317 -14.93 -12.47 -20.40
CA LEU A 317 -14.85 -13.77 -21.06
C LEU A 317 -15.11 -14.94 -20.11
N ASN A 318 -15.10 -14.69 -18.80
CA ASN A 318 -15.32 -15.66 -17.72
C ASN A 318 -16.72 -15.49 -17.12
#